data_AF-A0A958RK36-F1
#
_entry.id   AF-A0A958RK36-F1
#
_cell.length_a   1.000
_cell.length_b   1.000
_cell.length_c   1.000
_cell.angle_alpha   90.00
_cell.angle_beta   90.00
_cell.angle_gamma   90.00
#
_symmetry.space_group_name_H-M   'P 1'
#
loop_
_entity.id
_entity.type
_entity.pdbx_description
1 polymer ?
#
loop_
_entity_poly.entity_id
_entity_poly.type
_entity_poly.pdbx_seq_one_letter_code
_entity_poly.pdbx_strand_id
1 'polypeptide(L)'
;MIKKVSNYFAIPLAICSVMFMALKPSPSLDVAMYSTEGLELDFTVQHELASTSEAVGTHLSNPFQKTHSYFPYLGKSYTGFKEALGFKESRGNYFTVNTLGYLGKYQFGAETLKLIGIYNPNQFLYNPELQEKAFLANAERNKWILRKDIKRFNGKKINGVLITESGILAAAHLAGPGSVKKFLRSAGNDNFSDAYGSTVKHYMKKFSGYDTSSIVPDKKAKVTL
;
A
#
# COMPACT_ATOMS: atom_id res chain seq x y z
N MET A 1 -15.35 69.27 55.29
CA MET A 1 -14.83 67.94 55.68
C MET A 1 -15.81 66.88 55.20
N ILE A 2 -15.58 66.28 54.02
CA ILE A 2 -16.44 65.21 53.48
C ILE A 2 -15.54 64.04 53.06
N LYS A 3 -15.70 62.90 53.73
CA LYS A 3 -14.90 61.68 53.53
C LYS A 3 -15.30 61.00 52.21
N LYS A 4 -14.30 60.65 51.38
CA LYS A 4 -14.46 59.81 50.17
C LYS A 4 -14.81 58.38 50.57
N VAL A 5 -16.09 58.00 50.53
CA VAL A 5 -16.57 56.62 50.79
C VAL A 5 -16.89 55.86 49.49
N SER A 6 -16.71 56.48 48.32
CA SER A 6 -17.20 55.93 47.03
C SER A 6 -16.43 54.73 46.45
N ASN A 7 -15.26 54.34 46.98
CA ASN A 7 -14.40 53.33 46.33
C ASN A 7 -14.54 51.89 46.88
N TYR A 8 -15.29 51.67 47.96
CA TYR A 8 -15.42 50.35 48.57
C TYR A 8 -16.46 49.43 47.90
N PHE A 9 -17.36 49.99 47.07
CA PHE A 9 -18.42 49.23 46.40
C PHE A 9 -18.03 48.72 45.01
N ALA A 10 -17.13 49.42 44.31
CA ALA A 10 -16.75 49.08 42.93
C ALA A 10 -15.91 47.79 42.86
N ILE A 11 -15.07 47.55 43.86
CA ILE A 11 -14.18 46.38 43.91
C ILE A 11 -14.97 45.06 44.07
N PRO A 12 -15.90 44.92 45.04
CA PRO A 12 -16.72 43.72 45.13
C PRO A 12 -17.60 43.48 43.89
N LEU A 13 -18.12 44.54 43.27
CA LEU A 13 -18.91 44.43 42.04
C LEU A 13 -18.09 43.91 40.86
N ALA A 14 -16.87 44.41 40.70
CA ALA A 14 -15.95 43.93 39.67
C ALA A 14 -15.61 42.45 39.87
N ILE A 15 -15.30 42.05 41.11
CA ILE A 15 -15.00 40.65 41.48
C ILE A 15 -16.20 39.74 41.19
N CYS A 16 -17.42 40.15 41.59
CA CYS A 16 -18.64 39.40 41.28
C CYS A 16 -18.87 39.26 39.77
N SER A 17 -18.60 40.29 38.97
CA SER A 17 -18.78 40.21 37.51
C SER A 17 -17.80 39.23 36.84
N VAL A 18 -16.54 39.20 37.31
CA VAL A 18 -15.51 38.28 36.80
C VAL A 18 -15.86 36.84 37.20
N MET A 19 -16.32 36.64 38.44
CA MET A 19 -16.74 35.33 38.93
C MET A 19 -17.97 34.81 38.18
N PHE A 20 -18.93 35.69 37.84
CA PHE A 20 -20.11 35.32 37.05
C PHE A 20 -19.76 34.96 35.60
N MET A 21 -18.75 35.61 34.98
CA MET A 21 -18.25 35.20 33.67
C MET A 21 -17.49 33.87 33.72
N ALA A 22 -16.72 33.60 34.77
CA ALA A 22 -15.97 32.35 34.95
C ALA A 22 -16.88 31.14 35.23
N LEU A 23 -18.06 31.36 35.79
CA LEU A 23 -19.06 30.32 36.06
C LEU A 23 -19.96 30.01 34.84
N LYS A 24 -19.79 30.69 33.70
CA LYS A 24 -20.51 30.33 32.48
C LYS A 24 -19.97 29.00 31.95
N PRO A 25 -20.82 27.97 31.77
CA PRO A 25 -20.38 26.73 31.16
C PRO A 25 -19.85 27.02 29.75
N SER A 26 -18.69 26.47 29.43
CA SER A 26 -18.14 26.50 28.07
C SER A 26 -19.11 25.79 27.12
N PRO A 27 -19.17 26.20 25.84
CA PRO A 27 -19.97 25.48 24.85
C PRO A 27 -19.51 24.03 24.80
N SER A 28 -20.41 23.10 25.10
CA SER A 28 -20.15 21.67 25.02
C SER A 28 -19.99 21.28 23.56
N LEU A 29 -18.87 20.66 23.22
CA LEU A 29 -18.65 20.12 21.88
C LEU A 29 -19.61 18.94 21.68
N ASP A 30 -20.55 19.07 20.75
CA ASP A 30 -21.43 17.97 20.39
C ASP A 30 -20.66 16.97 19.52
N VAL A 31 -20.16 15.91 20.15
CA VAL A 31 -19.37 14.85 19.50
C VAL A 31 -20.20 14.10 18.45
N ALA A 32 -21.54 14.13 18.55
CA ALA A 32 -22.42 13.48 17.58
C ALA A 32 -22.32 14.12 16.18
N MET A 33 -22.07 15.43 16.09
CA MET A 33 -21.88 16.11 14.79
C MET A 33 -20.61 15.69 14.05
N TYR A 34 -19.66 15.05 14.75
CA TYR A 34 -18.39 14.59 14.20
C TYR A 34 -18.27 13.07 14.23
N SER A 35 -19.36 12.36 14.54
CA SER A 35 -19.38 10.91 14.55
C SER A 35 -19.20 10.36 13.13
N THR A 36 -18.21 9.51 12.94
CA THR A 36 -18.03 8.71 11.72
C THR A 36 -18.64 7.32 11.85
N GLU A 37 -19.42 7.08 12.91
CA GLU A 37 -20.08 5.81 13.16
C GLU A 37 -21.12 5.55 12.06
N GLY A 38 -20.98 4.43 11.34
CA GLY A 38 -21.80 4.10 10.17
C GLY A 38 -21.31 4.68 8.83
N LEU A 39 -20.19 5.42 8.81
CA LEU A 39 -19.59 5.91 7.56
C LEU A 39 -18.81 4.78 6.87
N GLU A 40 -19.48 4.03 5.98
CA GLU A 40 -18.83 3.07 5.09
C GLU A 40 -18.20 3.81 3.89
N LEU A 41 -16.90 4.05 3.96
CA LEU A 41 -16.13 4.60 2.85
C LEU A 41 -15.70 3.45 1.94
N ASP A 42 -16.40 3.25 0.82
CA ASP A 42 -15.96 2.32 -0.22
C ASP A 42 -14.86 2.96 -1.06
N PHE A 43 -13.61 2.68 -0.70
CA PHE A 43 -12.43 3.09 -1.47
C PHE A 43 -12.20 2.22 -2.71
N THR A 44 -13.07 1.25 -2.96
CA THR A 44 -12.99 0.38 -4.13
C THR A 44 -13.67 1.07 -5.29
N VAL A 45 -12.89 1.66 -6.19
CA VAL A 45 -13.44 2.12 -7.47
C VAL A 45 -14.02 0.89 -8.19
N GLN A 46 -15.32 0.93 -8.44
CA GLN A 46 -16.05 -0.12 -9.15
C GLN A 46 -15.35 -0.40 -10.48
N HIS A 47 -15.10 -1.67 -10.81
CA HIS A 47 -14.27 -2.06 -11.95
C HIS A 47 -14.73 -1.41 -13.27
N GLU A 48 -16.04 -1.24 -13.45
CA GLU A 48 -16.65 -0.57 -14.61
C GLU A 48 -16.31 0.93 -14.69
N LEU A 49 -16.20 1.62 -13.56
CA LEU A 49 -15.82 3.04 -13.51
C LEU A 49 -14.32 3.25 -13.74
N ALA A 50 -13.49 2.28 -13.33
CA ALA A 50 -12.05 2.32 -13.56
C ALA A 50 -11.66 1.91 -14.98
N SER A 51 -12.40 0.99 -15.61
CA SER A 51 -12.08 0.45 -16.96
C SER A 51 -12.66 1.27 -18.12
N THR A 52 -13.44 2.32 -17.83
CA THR A 52 -13.95 3.24 -18.84
C THR A 52 -12.90 4.30 -19.15
N SER A 53 -12.09 4.04 -20.19
CA SER A 53 -11.20 5.04 -20.80
C SER A 53 -11.95 6.12 -21.60
N GLU A 54 -13.26 5.97 -21.74
CA GLU A 54 -14.14 6.98 -22.31
C GLU A 54 -15.07 7.49 -21.22
N ALA A 55 -15.19 8.81 -21.12
CA ALA A 55 -16.00 9.48 -20.13
C ALA A 55 -17.43 8.94 -20.11
N VAL A 56 -17.73 8.05 -19.15
CA VAL A 56 -19.11 7.82 -18.76
C VAL A 56 -19.55 9.12 -18.10
N GLY A 57 -20.34 9.89 -18.85
CA GLY A 57 -21.10 11.00 -18.30
C GLY A 57 -22.02 10.44 -17.23
N THR A 58 -21.59 10.49 -15.98
CA THR A 58 -22.52 10.41 -14.87
C THR A 58 -23.48 11.57 -15.06
N HIS A 59 -24.76 11.25 -15.24
CA HIS A 59 -25.83 12.23 -15.31
C HIS A 59 -26.05 12.78 -13.89
N LEU A 60 -25.05 13.49 -13.36
CA LEU A 60 -25.20 14.32 -12.18
C LEU A 60 -25.95 15.56 -12.65
N SER A 61 -27.14 15.78 -12.08
CA SER A 61 -28.10 16.83 -12.41
C SER A 61 -27.62 18.25 -12.09
N ASN A 62 -26.31 18.51 -12.03
CA ASN A 62 -25.75 19.81 -11.71
C ASN A 62 -24.88 20.34 -12.88
N PRO A 63 -25.31 21.39 -13.60
CA PRO A 63 -24.64 21.89 -14.81
C PRO A 63 -23.28 22.58 -14.57
N PHE A 64 -22.74 22.55 -13.34
CA PHE A 64 -21.53 23.29 -12.96
C PHE A 64 -20.31 22.46 -12.49
N GLN A 65 -20.34 21.13 -12.52
CA GLN A 65 -19.15 20.32 -12.22
C GLN A 65 -19.05 19.09 -13.12
N LYS A 66 -18.61 19.29 -14.35
CA LYS A 66 -18.06 18.21 -15.17
C LYS A 66 -16.54 18.16 -14.99
N THR A 67 -16.08 17.78 -13.80
CA THR A 67 -14.67 17.47 -13.60
C THR A 67 -14.43 16.06 -14.14
N HIS A 68 -13.88 15.97 -15.35
CA HIS A 68 -13.39 14.69 -15.88
C HIS A 68 -12.20 14.24 -15.03
N SER A 69 -12.46 13.41 -14.02
CA SER A 69 -11.43 12.75 -13.25
C SER A 69 -10.85 11.62 -14.09
N TYR A 70 -9.69 11.86 -14.70
CA TYR A 70 -8.92 10.83 -15.38
C TYR A 70 -8.22 9.97 -14.32
N PHE A 71 -8.73 8.76 -14.09
CA PHE A 71 -8.04 7.77 -13.29
C PHE A 71 -7.20 6.88 -14.21
N PRO A 72 -5.88 6.72 -13.97
CA PRO A 72 -5.07 5.82 -14.78
C PRO A 72 -5.50 4.37 -14.54
N TYR A 73 -6.14 3.75 -15.53
CA TYR A 73 -6.44 2.32 -15.50
C TYR A 73 -5.20 1.51 -15.88
N LEU A 74 -4.54 0.93 -14.88
CA LEU A 74 -3.35 0.11 -15.10
C LEU A 74 -3.67 -1.29 -15.64
N GLY A 75 -4.90 -1.76 -15.41
CA GLY A 75 -5.35 -3.10 -15.78
C GLY A 75 -4.41 -4.21 -15.30
N LYS A 76 -4.30 -5.26 -16.10
CA LYS A 76 -3.39 -6.40 -15.87
C LYS A 76 -2.02 -6.22 -16.52
N SER A 77 -1.55 -4.99 -16.71
CA SER A 77 -0.20 -4.71 -17.23
C SER A 77 0.90 -5.00 -16.21
N TYR A 78 2.17 -4.96 -16.65
CA TYR A 78 3.33 -5.00 -15.75
C TYR A 78 3.31 -3.83 -14.74
N THR A 79 2.90 -2.63 -15.17
CA THR A 79 2.73 -1.49 -14.26
C THR A 79 1.66 -1.80 -13.21
N GLY A 80 0.52 -2.36 -13.62
CA GLY A 80 -0.51 -2.81 -12.68
C GLY A 80 0.00 -3.87 -11.70
N PHE A 81 0.84 -4.80 -12.16
CA PHE A 81 1.46 -5.83 -11.31
C PHE A 81 2.32 -5.23 -10.21
N LYS A 82 3.28 -4.36 -10.57
CA LYS A 82 4.19 -3.77 -9.59
C LYS A 82 3.47 -2.79 -8.66
N GLU A 83 2.49 -2.03 -9.14
CA GLU A 83 1.71 -1.13 -8.27
C GLU A 83 0.82 -1.90 -7.29
N ALA A 84 0.14 -2.95 -7.76
CA ALA A 84 -0.66 -3.80 -6.87
C ALA A 84 0.19 -4.47 -5.79
N LEU A 85 1.41 -4.91 -6.15
CA LEU A 85 2.34 -5.51 -5.21
C LEU A 85 2.85 -4.46 -4.21
N GLY A 86 3.34 -3.31 -4.67
CA GLY A 86 3.78 -2.22 -3.80
C GLY A 86 2.67 -1.73 -2.86
N PHE A 87 1.42 -1.69 -3.32
CA PHE A 87 0.27 -1.36 -2.48
C PHE A 87 0.04 -2.41 -1.39
N LYS A 88 0.16 -3.71 -1.70
CA LYS A 88 0.04 -4.78 -0.70
C LYS A 88 1.18 -4.75 0.33
N GLU A 89 2.39 -4.42 -0.09
CA GLU A 89 3.58 -4.40 0.76
C GLU A 89 3.59 -3.18 1.71
N SER A 90 3.27 -1.98 1.21
CA SER A 90 3.50 -0.73 1.93
C SER A 90 2.43 0.35 1.71
N ARG A 91 1.34 0.02 1.01
CA ARG A 91 0.37 1.01 0.48
C ARG A 91 1.02 2.03 -0.46
N GLY A 92 2.11 1.65 -1.14
CA GLY A 92 2.84 2.53 -2.06
C GLY A 92 3.86 3.47 -1.40
N ASN A 93 4.14 3.31 -0.10
CA ASN A 93 5.04 4.21 0.62
C ASN A 93 6.53 3.84 0.40
N TYR A 94 7.25 4.67 -0.37
CA TYR A 94 8.68 4.50 -0.63
C TYR A 94 9.57 4.70 0.60
N PHE A 95 9.10 5.39 1.64
CA PHE A 95 9.93 5.87 2.75
C PHE A 95 9.61 5.18 4.08
N THR A 96 9.06 3.97 4.03
CA THR A 96 8.69 3.20 5.22
C THR A 96 9.65 2.04 5.50
N VAL A 97 9.75 1.67 6.76
CA VAL A 97 10.46 0.46 7.22
C VAL A 97 9.54 -0.28 8.19
N ASN A 98 9.30 -1.57 7.97
CA ASN A 98 8.47 -2.35 8.89
C ASN A 98 9.23 -2.80 10.15
N THR A 99 8.53 -3.45 11.07
CA THR A 99 9.09 -3.92 12.35
C THR A 99 10.19 -4.97 12.20
N LEU A 100 10.36 -5.57 11.01
CA LEU A 100 11.38 -6.56 10.69
C LEU A 100 12.55 -5.96 9.87
N GLY A 101 12.53 -4.65 9.61
CA GLY A 101 13.60 -3.95 8.89
C GLY A 101 13.52 -4.02 7.37
N TYR A 102 12.37 -4.41 6.79
CA TYR A 102 12.18 -4.38 5.35
C TYR A 102 11.86 -2.96 4.87
N LEU A 103 12.47 -2.57 3.75
CA LEU A 103 12.56 -1.17 3.33
C LEU A 103 11.67 -0.85 2.12
N GLY A 104 11.03 0.31 2.19
CA GLY A 104 10.42 1.01 1.07
C GLY A 104 9.15 0.38 0.51
N LYS A 105 8.79 0.83 -0.70
CA LYS A 105 7.49 0.52 -1.34
C LYS A 105 7.25 -0.98 -1.46
N TYR A 106 8.31 -1.71 -1.75
CA TYR A 106 8.29 -3.15 -2.01
C TYR A 106 8.74 -3.99 -0.82
N GLN A 107 9.02 -3.37 0.33
CA GLN A 107 9.47 -4.05 1.54
C GLN A 107 10.63 -5.01 1.23
N PHE A 108 11.78 -4.47 0.83
CA PHE A 108 12.98 -5.25 0.52
C PHE A 108 13.80 -5.54 1.78
N GLY A 109 14.30 -6.76 1.91
CA GLY A 109 15.29 -7.11 2.94
C GLY A 109 16.71 -6.75 2.51
N ALA A 110 17.55 -6.34 3.45
CA ALA A 110 18.93 -5.89 3.19
C ALA A 110 19.80 -6.93 2.42
N GLU A 111 19.64 -8.22 2.73
CA GLU A 111 20.38 -9.27 2.02
C GLU A 111 19.96 -9.39 0.55
N THR A 112 18.67 -9.21 0.25
CA THR A 112 18.19 -9.20 -1.15
C THR A 112 18.74 -8.00 -1.90
N LEU A 113 18.79 -6.82 -1.26
CA LEU A 113 19.39 -5.61 -1.84
C LEU A 113 20.87 -5.83 -2.20
N LYS A 114 21.65 -6.46 -1.31
CA LYS A 114 23.06 -6.80 -1.58
C LYS A 114 23.19 -7.73 -2.79
N LEU A 115 22.29 -8.72 -2.93
CA LEU A 115 22.30 -9.66 -4.06
C LEU A 115 22.11 -8.97 -5.42
N ILE A 116 21.38 -7.86 -5.46
CA ILE A 116 21.13 -7.04 -6.67
C ILE A 116 22.03 -5.79 -6.74
N GLY A 117 23.09 -5.71 -5.92
CA GLY A 117 24.13 -4.68 -6.03
C GLY A 117 23.85 -3.39 -5.25
N ILE A 118 22.89 -3.38 -4.35
CA ILE A 118 22.58 -2.23 -3.49
C ILE A 118 23.09 -2.52 -2.08
N TYR A 119 24.12 -1.79 -1.67
CA TYR A 119 24.82 -2.04 -0.39
C TYR A 119 24.46 -1.03 0.71
N ASN A 120 23.82 0.08 0.37
CA ASN A 120 23.44 1.14 1.30
C ASN A 120 21.91 1.21 1.45
N PRO A 121 21.34 0.66 2.55
CA PRO A 121 19.89 0.69 2.79
C PRO A 121 19.31 2.10 2.93
N ASN A 122 20.07 3.07 3.47
CA ASN A 122 19.60 4.44 3.59
C ASN A 122 19.49 5.10 2.21
N GLN A 123 20.50 4.94 1.36
CA GLN A 123 20.45 5.41 -0.03
C GLN A 123 19.27 4.78 -0.79
N PHE A 124 19.01 3.49 -0.55
CA PHE A 124 17.87 2.78 -1.12
C PHE A 124 16.52 3.36 -0.68
N LEU A 125 16.34 3.57 0.62
CA LEU A 125 15.07 4.03 1.20
C LEU A 125 14.68 5.41 0.67
N TYR A 126 15.64 6.31 0.49
CA TYR A 126 15.39 7.69 0.03
C TYR A 126 15.47 7.88 -1.49
N ASN A 127 15.53 6.80 -2.27
CA ASN A 127 15.58 6.89 -3.74
C ASN A 127 14.48 6.01 -4.37
N PRO A 128 13.30 6.56 -4.66
CA PRO A 128 12.20 5.83 -5.30
C PRO A 128 12.58 5.15 -6.62
N GLU A 129 13.35 5.81 -7.48
CA GLU A 129 13.82 5.24 -8.75
C GLU A 129 14.66 3.97 -8.52
N LEU A 130 15.54 4.01 -7.52
CA LEU A 130 16.36 2.86 -7.13
C LEU A 130 15.50 1.69 -6.63
N GLN A 131 14.38 1.96 -5.95
CA GLN A 131 13.43 0.93 -5.51
C GLN A 131 12.69 0.29 -6.69
N GLU A 132 12.30 1.08 -7.70
CA GLU A 132 11.68 0.58 -8.93
C GLU A 132 12.65 -0.29 -9.73
N LYS A 133 13.91 0.14 -9.88
CA LYS A 133 14.98 -0.64 -10.52
C LYS A 133 15.26 -1.94 -9.74
N ALA A 134 15.28 -1.88 -8.41
CA ALA A 134 15.49 -3.05 -7.55
C ALA A 134 14.37 -4.08 -7.70
N PHE A 135 13.11 -3.63 -7.78
CA PHE A 135 11.97 -4.50 -8.03
C PHE A 135 12.13 -5.29 -9.33
N LEU A 136 12.47 -4.60 -10.42
CA LEU A 136 12.71 -5.23 -11.72
C LEU A 136 13.86 -6.24 -11.64
N ALA A 137 15.04 -5.84 -11.14
CA ALA A 137 16.21 -6.73 -11.05
C ALA A 137 15.94 -7.99 -10.20
N ASN A 138 15.20 -7.87 -9.10
CA ASN A 138 14.79 -9.02 -8.29
C ASN A 138 13.81 -9.93 -9.05
N ALA A 139 12.85 -9.36 -9.77
CA ALA A 139 11.90 -10.12 -10.57
C ALA A 139 12.57 -10.88 -11.72
N GLU A 140 13.54 -10.27 -12.41
CA GLU A 140 14.33 -10.91 -13.47
C GLU A 140 15.12 -12.12 -12.95
N ARG A 141 15.78 -11.97 -11.79
CA ARG A 141 16.46 -13.07 -11.10
C ARG A 141 15.52 -14.19 -10.71
N ASN A 142 14.40 -13.85 -10.09
CA ASN A 142 13.39 -14.83 -9.68
C ASN A 142 12.83 -15.57 -10.89
N LYS A 143 12.51 -14.86 -11.98
CA LYS A 143 12.06 -15.44 -13.25
C LYS A 143 13.11 -16.39 -13.83
N TRP A 144 14.39 -16.02 -13.80
CA TRP A 144 15.46 -16.93 -14.22
C TRP A 144 15.54 -18.19 -13.35
N ILE A 145 15.51 -18.05 -12.03
CA ILE A 145 15.60 -19.17 -11.08
C ILE A 145 14.41 -20.14 -11.22
N LEU A 146 13.23 -19.60 -11.52
CA LEU A 146 11.96 -20.32 -11.59
C LEU A 146 11.54 -20.68 -13.03
N ARG A 147 12.29 -20.30 -14.07
CA ARG A 147 11.91 -20.50 -15.49
C ARG A 147 11.40 -21.90 -15.84
N LYS A 148 12.00 -22.95 -15.25
CA LYS A 148 11.57 -24.35 -15.46
C LYS A 148 10.26 -24.65 -14.75
N ASP A 149 10.09 -24.14 -13.53
CA ASP A 149 8.88 -24.31 -12.73
C ASP A 149 7.72 -23.48 -13.34
N ILE A 150 7.97 -22.25 -13.80
CA ILE A 150 7.01 -21.44 -14.57
C ILE A 150 6.52 -22.23 -15.78
N LYS A 151 7.44 -22.72 -16.64
CA LYS A 151 7.07 -23.53 -17.82
C LYS A 151 6.25 -24.78 -17.44
N ARG A 152 6.55 -25.42 -16.32
CA ARG A 152 5.91 -26.66 -15.88
C ARG A 152 4.52 -26.46 -15.27
N PHE A 153 4.30 -25.34 -14.57
CA PHE A 153 3.13 -25.15 -13.72
C PHE A 153 2.20 -24.02 -14.17
N ASN A 154 2.63 -23.10 -15.04
CA ASN A 154 1.76 -22.05 -15.56
C ASN A 154 0.49 -22.64 -16.19
N GLY A 155 -0.68 -22.10 -15.82
CA GLY A 155 -1.99 -22.57 -16.25
C GLY A 155 -2.56 -23.74 -15.46
N LYS A 156 -1.81 -24.37 -14.55
CA LYS A 156 -2.32 -25.49 -13.71
C LYS A 156 -3.03 -24.99 -12.46
N LYS A 157 -3.88 -25.83 -11.88
CA LYS A 157 -4.47 -25.61 -10.57
C LYS A 157 -3.75 -26.43 -9.50
N ILE A 158 -3.35 -25.78 -8.41
CA ILE A 158 -2.76 -26.42 -7.22
C ILE A 158 -3.55 -25.94 -6.00
N ASN A 159 -4.13 -26.87 -5.22
CA ASN A 159 -4.94 -26.55 -4.04
C ASN A 159 -5.98 -25.45 -4.27
N GLY A 160 -6.66 -25.52 -5.44
CA GLY A 160 -7.70 -24.57 -5.86
C GLY A 160 -7.18 -23.23 -6.42
N VAL A 161 -5.87 -23.01 -6.49
CA VAL A 161 -5.27 -21.77 -7.03
C VAL A 161 -4.77 -22.00 -8.46
N LEU A 162 -5.22 -21.16 -9.39
CA LEU A 162 -4.66 -21.10 -10.74
C LEU A 162 -3.25 -20.50 -10.67
N ILE A 163 -2.26 -21.30 -11.06
CA ILE A 163 -0.87 -20.90 -11.11
C ILE A 163 -0.63 -20.08 -12.38
N THR A 164 -0.11 -18.88 -12.20
CA THR A 164 0.29 -17.98 -13.29
C THR A 164 1.72 -17.50 -13.09
N GLU A 165 2.40 -17.08 -14.15
CA GLU A 165 3.75 -16.50 -14.04
C GLU A 165 3.79 -15.32 -13.05
N SER A 166 2.84 -14.39 -13.13
CA SER A 166 2.76 -13.25 -12.22
C SER A 166 2.55 -13.67 -10.76
N GLY A 167 1.71 -14.67 -10.50
CA GLY A 167 1.52 -15.24 -9.17
C GLY A 167 2.80 -15.89 -8.62
N ILE A 168 3.54 -16.60 -9.48
CA ILE A 168 4.83 -17.21 -9.14
C ILE A 168 5.85 -16.13 -8.77
N LEU A 169 5.96 -15.06 -9.57
CA LEU A 169 6.91 -13.97 -9.32
C LEU A 169 6.57 -13.19 -8.05
N ALA A 170 5.29 -12.90 -7.80
CA ALA A 170 4.87 -12.25 -6.56
C ALA A 170 5.14 -13.13 -5.33
N ALA A 171 4.84 -14.43 -5.40
CA ALA A 171 5.15 -15.34 -4.30
C ALA A 171 6.66 -15.49 -4.06
N ALA A 172 7.48 -15.37 -5.11
CA ALA A 172 8.93 -15.36 -4.99
C ALA A 172 9.47 -14.05 -4.40
N HIS A 173 8.80 -12.91 -4.65
CA HIS A 173 9.09 -11.65 -3.96
C HIS A 173 8.89 -11.78 -2.45
N LEU A 174 7.76 -12.35 -2.03
CA LEU A 174 7.45 -12.57 -0.61
C LEU A 174 8.42 -13.54 0.08
N ALA A 175 8.55 -14.75 -0.47
CA ALA A 175 9.10 -15.90 0.26
C ALA A 175 10.42 -16.42 -0.33
N GLY A 176 10.92 -15.77 -1.38
CA GLY A 176 12.04 -16.25 -2.18
C GLY A 176 11.67 -17.38 -3.14
N PRO A 177 12.48 -17.60 -4.19
CA PRO A 177 12.21 -18.60 -5.21
C PRO A 177 12.36 -20.05 -4.70
N GLY A 178 13.09 -20.26 -3.59
CA GLY A 178 13.23 -21.57 -2.96
C GLY A 178 11.91 -22.07 -2.36
N SER A 179 11.20 -21.20 -1.63
CA SER A 179 9.90 -21.51 -1.04
C SER A 179 8.84 -21.77 -2.11
N VAL A 180 8.86 -21.01 -3.20
CA VAL A 180 7.98 -21.23 -4.35
C VAL A 180 8.24 -22.58 -5.01
N LYS A 181 9.49 -23.02 -5.16
CA LYS A 181 9.81 -24.36 -5.67
C LYS A 181 9.21 -25.46 -4.80
N LYS A 182 9.34 -25.34 -3.47
CA LYS A 182 8.78 -26.31 -2.52
C LYS A 182 7.26 -26.36 -2.67
N PHE A 183 6.58 -25.21 -2.67
CA PHE A 183 5.13 -25.14 -2.88
C PHE A 183 4.69 -25.81 -4.19
N LEU A 184 5.30 -25.45 -5.32
CA LEU A 184 4.89 -25.97 -6.63
C LEU A 184 5.13 -27.49 -6.74
N ARG A 185 6.25 -27.98 -6.21
CA ARG A 185 6.66 -29.38 -6.37
C ARG A 185 6.01 -30.32 -5.36
N SER A 186 5.58 -29.81 -4.21
CA SER A 186 4.80 -30.53 -3.21
C SER A 186 3.29 -30.50 -3.48
N ALA A 187 2.87 -30.00 -4.65
CA ALA A 187 1.47 -29.76 -4.98
C ALA A 187 0.73 -28.90 -3.91
N GLY A 188 1.45 -27.94 -3.33
CA GLY A 188 0.92 -26.97 -2.38
C GLY A 188 0.89 -27.43 -0.93
N ASN A 189 1.47 -28.58 -0.60
CA ASN A 189 1.62 -29.04 0.78
C ASN A 189 2.62 -28.17 1.56
N ASP A 190 3.73 -27.78 0.92
CA ASP A 190 4.71 -26.86 1.50
C ASP A 190 4.31 -25.41 1.24
N ASN A 191 3.54 -24.80 2.15
CA ASN A 191 3.06 -23.42 2.01
C ASN A 191 3.71 -22.49 3.05
N PHE A 192 4.89 -21.96 2.73
CA PHE A 192 5.58 -20.98 3.57
C PHE A 192 4.68 -19.78 3.90
N SER A 193 4.79 -19.31 5.14
CA SER A 193 4.19 -18.07 5.64
C SER A 193 5.28 -17.14 6.15
N ASP A 194 5.17 -15.85 5.84
CA ASP A 194 5.97 -14.82 6.50
C ASP A 194 5.54 -14.62 7.96
N ALA A 195 6.26 -13.73 8.67
CA ALA A 195 5.99 -13.38 10.06
C ALA A 195 4.67 -12.64 10.29
N TYR A 196 4.02 -12.12 9.22
CA TYR A 196 2.72 -11.45 9.28
C TYR A 196 1.56 -12.34 8.79
N GLY A 197 1.82 -13.63 8.51
CA GLY A 197 0.80 -14.59 8.09
C GLY A 197 0.53 -14.62 6.57
N SER A 198 1.25 -13.85 5.76
CA SER A 198 1.13 -13.89 4.31
C SER A 198 1.79 -15.16 3.77
N THR A 199 1.06 -15.92 2.96
CA THR A 199 1.55 -17.21 2.43
C THR A 199 1.88 -17.17 0.96
N VAL A 200 2.71 -18.12 0.51
CA VAL A 200 2.99 -18.36 -0.92
C VAL A 200 1.68 -18.54 -1.70
N LYS A 201 0.75 -19.37 -1.18
CA LYS A 201 -0.58 -19.57 -1.77
C LYS A 201 -1.36 -18.26 -1.90
N HIS A 202 -1.32 -17.40 -0.88
CA HIS A 202 -2.00 -16.10 -0.89
C HIS A 202 -1.49 -15.22 -2.03
N TYR A 203 -0.17 -15.06 -2.17
CA TYR A 203 0.43 -14.23 -3.22
C TYR A 203 0.18 -14.83 -4.61
N MET A 204 0.30 -16.15 -4.74
CA MET A 204 0.01 -16.88 -5.98
C MET A 204 -1.41 -16.59 -6.48
N LYS A 205 -2.40 -16.58 -5.58
CA LYS A 205 -3.81 -16.28 -5.89
C LYS A 205 -4.03 -14.79 -6.16
N LYS A 206 -3.57 -13.92 -5.26
CA LYS A 206 -3.85 -12.47 -5.29
C LYS A 206 -3.26 -11.79 -6.52
N PHE A 207 -2.05 -12.18 -6.92
CA PHE A 207 -1.33 -11.58 -8.03
C PHE A 207 -1.44 -12.39 -9.32
N SER A 208 -2.52 -13.16 -9.46
CA SER A 208 -2.74 -13.96 -10.65
C SER A 208 -3.22 -13.13 -11.83
N GLY A 209 -2.75 -13.50 -13.02
CA GLY A 209 -3.23 -12.99 -14.31
C GLY A 209 -2.71 -11.61 -14.72
N TYR A 210 -1.58 -11.15 -14.19
CA TYR A 210 -0.92 -9.96 -14.73
C TYR A 210 0.05 -10.33 -15.86
N ASP A 211 0.17 -9.46 -16.85
CA ASP A 211 1.18 -9.53 -17.89
C ASP A 211 2.55 -9.15 -17.32
N THR A 212 3.45 -10.13 -17.37
CA THR A 212 4.85 -10.02 -16.91
C THR A 212 5.82 -10.40 -18.02
N SER A 213 5.34 -10.41 -19.28
CA SER A 213 6.12 -10.75 -20.47
C SER A 213 7.33 -9.84 -20.68
N SER A 214 7.22 -8.55 -20.29
CA SER A 214 8.31 -7.57 -20.35
C SER A 214 9.49 -7.88 -19.43
N ILE A 215 9.30 -8.71 -18.41
CA ILE A 215 10.37 -9.10 -17.49
C ILE A 215 11.25 -10.15 -18.18
N VAL A 216 12.47 -9.79 -18.55
CA VAL A 216 13.42 -10.71 -19.19
C VAL A 216 14.19 -11.48 -18.11
N PRO A 217 14.20 -12.83 -18.11
CA PRO A 217 14.87 -13.57 -17.07
C PRO A 217 16.40 -13.43 -17.15
N ASP A 218 17.03 -12.91 -16.10
CA ASP A 218 18.49 -12.76 -15.99
C ASP A 218 19.03 -13.36 -14.67
N LYS A 219 20.02 -14.27 -14.79
CA LYS A 219 20.69 -14.90 -13.63
C LYS A 219 21.47 -13.89 -12.78
N LYS A 220 22.06 -12.88 -13.43
CA LYS A 220 23.02 -11.96 -12.83
C LYS A 220 22.47 -10.54 -12.71
N ALA A 221 21.16 -10.36 -12.92
CA ALA A 221 20.52 -9.06 -12.82
C ALA A 221 20.94 -8.33 -11.53
N LYS A 222 21.34 -7.08 -11.73
CA LYS A 222 21.78 -6.11 -10.73
C LYS A 222 21.20 -4.77 -11.12
N VAL A 223 21.03 -3.89 -10.15
CA VAL A 223 20.61 -2.52 -10.45
C VAL A 223 21.76 -1.78 -11.11
N THR A 224 21.51 -1.26 -12.31
CA THR A 224 22.37 -0.28 -12.96
C THR A 224 22.07 1.09 -12.35
N LEU A 225 23.06 1.66 -11.67
CA LEU A 225 22.98 3.01 -11.11
C LEU A 225 22.97 4.05 -12.22
#